data_AF-M0A9S5-F1
#
_entry.id   AF-M0A9S5-F1
#
_cell.length_a   1.000
_cell.length_b   1.000
_cell.length_c   1.000
_cell.angle_alpha   90.00
_cell.angle_beta   90.00
_cell.angle_gamma   90.00
#
_symmetry.space_group_name_H-M   'P 1'
#
loop_
_entity.id
_entity.type
_entity.pdbx_description
1 polymer ?
#
loop_
_entity_poly.entity_id
_entity_poly.type
_entity_poly.pdbx_seq_one_letter_code
_entity_poly.pdbx_strand_id
1 'polypeptide(L)'
;MSIDKHSLKGFAEEMQEEYEDRSLLPDLFTVRDFKGRKDSKLEYLQFGKRTGVPTNIFEQGVTLPTTSSFIRSVVNGEKKFVLTDLANSAGDERFGSKQIEGELSPDDIELAVENTVGADRLFLPISDDYTDPVMDWVGDQRFSLSPEGKLVVNGVRLDIDRVSSNYGIRDVIVANSSRVSVVQKRFEDAQSPKGMEFDKSLTSVNEEEKLMVYFGKEIEPAPIDSDFEEEIEVMYRSVISQPIIDNGGVFVLEASPDLTLGRKDDN
;
A
#
# COMPACT_ATOMS: atom_id res chain seq x y z
N MET A 1 -11.40 -32.66 13.38
CA MET A 1 -10.12 -33.34 13.00
C MET A 1 -8.94 -32.43 13.39
N SER A 2 -7.67 -32.84 13.31
CA SER A 2 -6.54 -31.91 13.54
C SER A 2 -5.81 -31.65 12.23
N ILE A 3 -5.79 -30.39 11.77
CA ILE A 3 -4.98 -29.99 10.61
C ILE A 3 -3.51 -30.25 10.93
N ASP A 4 -2.76 -30.77 9.95
CA ASP A 4 -1.33 -30.97 10.09
C ASP A 4 -0.59 -29.63 10.25
N LYS A 5 0.29 -29.55 11.25
CA LYS A 5 1.08 -28.33 11.52
C LYS A 5 1.99 -27.97 10.36
N HIS A 6 2.41 -28.95 9.57
CA HIS A 6 3.20 -28.68 8.37
C HIS A 6 2.40 -27.90 7.33
N SER A 7 1.13 -28.26 7.10
CA SER A 7 0.25 -27.51 6.18
C SER A 7 0.01 -26.07 6.64
N LEU A 8 -0.17 -25.84 7.94
CA LEU A 8 -0.33 -24.48 8.49
C LEU A 8 0.95 -23.64 8.32
N LYS A 9 2.12 -24.25 8.51
CA LYS A 9 3.40 -23.58 8.26
C LYS A 9 3.57 -23.24 6.78
N GLY A 10 3.35 -24.19 5.89
CA GLY A 10 3.42 -23.95 4.44
C GLY A 10 2.48 -22.83 3.99
N PHE A 11 1.26 -22.78 4.55
CA PHE A 11 0.33 -21.68 4.29
C PHE A 11 0.90 -20.30 4.71
N ALA A 12 1.52 -20.20 5.89
CA ALA A 12 2.12 -18.96 6.35
C ALA A 12 3.34 -18.55 5.50
N GLU A 13 4.19 -19.51 5.16
CA GLU A 13 5.37 -19.31 4.31
C GLU A 13 4.97 -18.82 2.91
N GLU A 14 3.95 -19.43 2.30
CA GLU A 14 3.41 -18.96 1.00
C GLU A 14 2.85 -17.54 1.08
N MET A 15 2.15 -17.20 2.17
CA MET A 15 1.67 -15.82 2.38
C MET A 15 2.83 -14.83 2.50
N GLN A 16 3.90 -15.21 3.20
CA GLN A 16 5.07 -14.37 3.42
C GLN A 16 5.84 -14.15 2.12
N GLU A 17 6.15 -15.23 1.38
CA GLU A 17 6.79 -15.17 0.06
C GLU A 17 5.98 -14.29 -0.91
N GLU A 18 4.67 -14.50 -0.98
CA GLU A 18 3.82 -13.71 -1.85
C GLU A 18 3.72 -12.24 -1.42
N TYR A 19 3.82 -11.96 -0.12
CA TYR A 19 3.88 -10.59 0.39
C TYR A 19 5.18 -9.90 0.02
N GLU A 20 6.32 -10.58 0.11
CA GLU A 20 7.61 -10.03 -0.30
C GLU A 20 7.62 -9.71 -1.80
N ASP A 21 7.13 -10.63 -2.63
CA ASP A 21 7.06 -10.49 -4.08
C ASP A 21 6.12 -9.37 -4.55
N ARG A 22 5.04 -9.13 -3.80
CA ARG A 22 3.98 -8.19 -4.20
C ARG A 22 4.01 -6.86 -3.48
N SER A 23 4.84 -6.70 -2.44
CA SER A 23 4.90 -5.45 -1.69
C SER A 23 5.26 -4.30 -2.63
N LEU A 24 4.38 -3.31 -2.72
CA LEU A 24 4.57 -2.15 -3.60
C LEU A 24 5.42 -1.07 -2.94
N LEU A 25 5.57 -1.09 -1.62
CA LEU A 25 6.24 -0.01 -0.89
C LEU A 25 7.72 0.16 -1.30
N PRO A 26 8.53 -0.91 -1.45
CA PRO A 26 9.94 -0.78 -1.83
C PRO A 26 10.14 -0.20 -3.23
N ASP A 27 9.19 -0.41 -4.14
CA ASP A 27 9.23 0.19 -5.47
C ASP A 27 8.93 1.68 -5.41
N LEU A 28 7.96 2.06 -4.57
CA LEU A 28 7.47 3.45 -4.50
C LEU A 28 8.36 4.35 -3.64
N PHE A 29 8.91 3.83 -2.54
CA PHE A 29 9.55 4.60 -1.48
C PHE A 29 10.69 3.84 -0.80
N THR A 30 11.48 4.54 0.00
CA THR A 30 12.51 3.90 0.82
C THR A 30 11.89 3.15 1.99
N VAL A 31 11.87 1.82 1.95
CA VAL A 31 11.45 0.98 3.09
C VAL A 31 12.67 0.56 3.90
N ARG A 32 12.61 0.75 5.22
CA ARG A 32 13.67 0.33 6.13
C ARG A 32 13.13 -0.39 7.35
N ASP A 33 13.94 -1.30 7.89
CA ASP A 33 13.61 -1.98 9.13
C ASP A 33 13.59 -1.02 10.33
N PHE A 34 12.80 -1.38 11.32
CA PHE A 34 12.74 -0.74 12.63
C PHE A 34 14.09 -0.81 13.37
N LYS A 35 14.52 0.32 13.93
CA LYS A 35 15.79 0.45 14.66
C LYS A 35 15.59 0.77 16.15
N GLY A 36 14.69 0.05 16.80
CA GLY A 36 14.52 0.10 18.26
C GLY A 36 14.18 1.50 18.77
N ARG A 37 15.01 2.02 19.68
CA ARG A 37 14.80 3.32 20.35
C ARG A 37 14.73 4.51 19.38
N LYS A 38 15.39 4.44 18.22
CA LYS A 38 15.36 5.54 17.23
C LYS A 38 13.94 5.75 16.69
N ASP A 39 13.23 4.64 16.47
CA ASP A 39 11.96 4.62 15.76
C ASP A 39 10.78 4.39 16.72
N SER A 40 11.02 4.15 18.00
CA SER A 40 9.98 3.80 18.98
C SER A 40 8.93 4.88 19.21
N LYS A 41 9.18 6.11 18.77
CA LYS A 41 8.26 7.25 18.88
C LYS A 41 7.46 7.52 17.61
N LEU A 42 7.73 6.79 16.53
CA LEU A 42 6.94 6.90 15.30
C LEU A 42 5.55 6.33 15.54
N GLU A 43 4.58 6.86 14.80
CA GLU A 43 3.23 6.30 14.77
C GLU A 43 3.20 5.11 13.82
N TYR A 44 2.61 4.01 14.26
CA TYR A 44 2.52 2.75 13.51
C TYR A 44 1.07 2.34 13.31
N LEU A 45 0.76 1.88 12.10
CA LEU A 45 -0.51 1.26 11.76
C LEU A 45 -0.31 -0.21 11.41
N GLN A 46 -1.35 -1.01 11.62
CA GLN A 46 -1.37 -2.43 11.30
C GLN A 46 -2.33 -2.68 10.15
N PHE A 47 -1.86 -3.36 9.12
CA PHE A 47 -2.65 -3.71 7.93
C PHE A 47 -2.79 -5.22 7.90
N GLY A 48 -4.03 -5.71 7.97
CA GLY A 48 -4.27 -7.12 8.14
C GLY A 48 -5.73 -7.43 8.34
N LYS A 49 -6.04 -8.72 8.44
CA LYS A 49 -7.39 -9.20 8.71
C LYS A 49 -7.34 -10.41 9.63
N ARG A 50 -8.42 -10.58 10.39
CA ARG A 50 -8.78 -11.79 11.12
C ARG A 50 -9.94 -12.43 10.39
N THR A 51 -9.80 -13.69 9.99
CA THR A 51 -10.78 -14.38 9.16
C THR A 51 -10.81 -15.87 9.51
N GLY A 52 -11.98 -16.49 9.43
CA GLY A 52 -12.08 -17.94 9.35
C GLY A 52 -11.56 -18.42 8.00
N VAL A 53 -10.77 -19.49 8.01
CA VAL A 53 -10.30 -20.19 6.81
C VAL A 53 -10.79 -21.63 6.89
N PRO A 54 -11.57 -22.10 5.91
CA PRO A 54 -12.05 -23.48 5.86
C PRO A 54 -10.92 -24.50 6.01
N THR A 55 -11.13 -25.51 6.87
CA THR A 55 -10.09 -26.50 7.17
C THR A 55 -9.70 -27.33 5.96
N ASN A 56 -10.63 -27.57 5.04
CA ASN A 56 -10.43 -28.33 3.81
C ASN A 56 -9.41 -27.69 2.83
N ILE A 57 -9.18 -26.37 2.91
CA ILE A 57 -8.15 -25.69 2.10
C ILE A 57 -6.76 -26.26 2.45
N PHE A 58 -6.51 -26.52 3.74
CA PHE A 58 -5.24 -27.06 4.22
C PHE A 58 -5.09 -28.57 3.93
N GLU A 59 -6.20 -29.29 3.83
CA GLU A 59 -6.21 -30.72 3.49
C GLU A 59 -5.95 -30.97 2.00
N GLN A 60 -6.48 -30.09 1.14
CA GLN A 60 -6.32 -30.20 -0.32
C GLN A 60 -4.96 -29.70 -0.81
N GLY A 61 -4.24 -28.92 0.01
CA GLY A 61 -2.95 -28.34 -0.36
C GLY A 61 -3.01 -27.30 -1.47
N VAL A 62 -4.20 -26.73 -1.74
CA VAL A 62 -4.39 -25.66 -2.74
C VAL A 62 -4.68 -24.36 -2.00
N THR A 63 -3.61 -23.66 -1.64
CA THR A 63 -3.62 -22.49 -0.74
C THR A 63 -3.41 -21.17 -1.49
N LEU A 64 -2.67 -21.20 -2.60
CA LEU A 64 -2.29 -20.04 -3.42
C LEU A 64 -3.43 -19.07 -3.80
N PRO A 65 -4.60 -19.50 -4.33
CA PRO A 65 -5.67 -18.55 -4.65
C PRO A 65 -6.16 -17.76 -3.43
N THR A 66 -6.17 -18.41 -2.27
CA THR A 66 -6.61 -17.84 -1.00
C THR A 66 -5.54 -16.89 -0.44
N THR A 67 -4.27 -17.34 -0.35
CA THR A 67 -3.15 -16.49 0.10
C THR A 67 -3.04 -15.23 -0.75
N SER A 68 -3.20 -15.36 -2.07
CA SER A 68 -3.07 -14.25 -3.01
C SER A 68 -4.09 -13.15 -2.80
N SER A 69 -5.32 -13.53 -2.49
CA SER A 69 -6.38 -12.58 -2.16
C SER A 69 -6.10 -11.83 -0.86
N PHE A 70 -5.57 -12.52 0.15
CA PHE A 70 -5.23 -11.96 1.44
C PHE A 70 -4.07 -10.96 1.33
N ILE A 71 -3.00 -11.35 0.64
CA ILE A 71 -1.82 -10.49 0.43
C ILE A 71 -2.18 -9.23 -0.35
N ARG A 72 -2.97 -9.38 -1.42
CA ARG A 72 -3.42 -8.22 -2.21
C ARG A 72 -4.15 -7.19 -1.34
N SER A 73 -4.94 -7.63 -0.36
CA SER A 73 -5.61 -6.72 0.57
C SER A 73 -4.64 -5.97 1.48
N VAL A 74 -3.59 -6.63 1.97
CA VAL A 74 -2.58 -5.99 2.84
C VAL A 74 -1.81 -4.94 2.05
N VAL A 75 -1.21 -5.33 0.93
CA VAL A 75 -0.36 -4.47 0.10
C VAL A 75 -1.12 -3.25 -0.41
N ASN A 76 -2.36 -3.42 -0.87
CA ASN A 76 -3.19 -2.29 -1.29
C ASN A 76 -3.56 -1.38 -0.12
N GLY A 77 -3.79 -1.96 1.08
CA GLY A 77 -4.04 -1.19 2.30
C GLY A 77 -2.84 -0.32 2.69
N GLU A 78 -1.64 -0.88 2.60
CA GLU A 78 -0.38 -0.16 2.86
C GLU A 78 -0.16 0.98 1.86
N LYS A 79 -0.27 0.70 0.55
CA LYS A 79 -0.14 1.73 -0.49
C LYS A 79 -1.18 2.83 -0.30
N LYS A 80 -2.44 2.46 -0.08
CA LYS A 80 -3.52 3.42 0.17
C LYS A 80 -3.18 4.30 1.38
N PHE A 81 -2.78 3.70 2.49
CA PHE A 81 -2.45 4.45 3.70
C PHE A 81 -1.33 5.45 3.47
N VAL A 82 -0.21 5.03 2.88
CA VAL A 82 0.92 5.94 2.63
C VAL A 82 0.50 7.09 1.73
N LEU A 83 -0.18 6.81 0.61
CA LEU A 83 -0.62 7.86 -0.30
C LEU A 83 -1.68 8.78 0.32
N THR A 84 -2.57 8.26 1.16
CA THR A 84 -3.54 9.08 1.91
C THR A 84 -2.83 9.99 2.91
N ASP A 85 -1.81 9.50 3.61
CA ASP A 85 -1.02 10.31 4.55
C ASP A 85 -0.24 11.41 3.81
N LEU A 86 0.35 11.09 2.66
CA LEU A 86 0.98 12.08 1.78
C LEU A 86 -0.02 13.13 1.28
N ALA A 87 -1.21 12.73 0.83
CA ALA A 87 -2.25 13.67 0.38
C ALA A 87 -2.70 14.60 1.52
N ASN A 88 -2.95 14.04 2.71
CA ASN A 88 -3.35 14.80 3.91
C ASN A 88 -2.22 15.68 4.48
N SER A 89 -0.98 15.50 4.03
CA SER A 89 0.13 16.36 4.40
C SER A 89 0.07 17.73 3.69
N ALA A 90 -0.78 17.88 2.67
CA ALA A 90 -1.14 19.18 2.10
C ALA A 90 -1.74 20.09 3.19
N GLY A 91 -1.08 21.22 3.47
CA GLY A 91 -1.46 22.15 4.53
C GLY A 91 -0.60 22.09 5.80
N ASP A 92 0.30 21.11 5.92
CA ASP A 92 1.41 21.20 6.87
C ASP A 92 2.50 22.10 6.25
N GLU A 93 2.88 23.18 6.94
CA GLU A 93 3.88 24.16 6.46
C GLU A 93 5.24 23.54 6.11
N ARG A 94 5.47 22.28 6.51
CA ARG A 94 6.67 21.50 6.17
C ARG A 94 6.66 20.95 4.73
N PHE A 95 5.52 20.93 4.05
CA PHE A 95 5.35 20.39 2.70
C PHE A 95 4.78 21.44 1.75
N GLY A 96 5.19 21.38 0.48
CA GLY A 96 4.62 22.24 -0.55
C GLY A 96 3.26 21.73 -0.99
N SER A 97 2.26 22.59 -1.02
CA SER A 97 1.00 22.30 -1.68
C SER A 97 0.47 23.49 -2.47
N LYS A 98 -0.39 23.21 -3.45
CA LYS A 98 -1.13 24.20 -4.21
C LYS A 98 -2.51 23.63 -4.56
N GLN A 99 -3.54 24.44 -4.38
CA GLN A 99 -4.88 24.10 -4.87
C GLN A 99 -4.96 24.25 -6.39
N ILE A 100 -5.55 23.25 -7.04
CA ILE A 100 -5.86 23.29 -8.48
C ILE A 100 -7.06 24.23 -8.68
N GLU A 101 -6.85 25.31 -9.43
CA GLU A 101 -7.90 26.27 -9.79
C GLU A 101 -8.59 25.83 -11.08
N GLY A 102 -9.63 24.99 -10.96
CA GLY A 102 -10.37 24.47 -12.11
C GLY A 102 -9.83 23.11 -12.58
N GLU A 103 -9.39 23.03 -13.83
CA GLU A 103 -8.82 21.82 -14.43
C GLU A 103 -7.31 21.76 -14.18
N LEU A 104 -6.77 20.54 -14.00
CA LEU A 104 -5.33 20.33 -13.90
C LEU A 104 -4.66 20.83 -15.18
N SER A 105 -3.59 21.62 -15.06
CA SER A 105 -2.84 22.16 -16.18
C SER A 105 -1.39 21.64 -16.23
N PRO A 106 -0.68 21.74 -17.38
CA PRO A 106 0.74 21.43 -17.45
C PRO A 106 1.58 22.24 -16.46
N ASP A 107 1.27 23.53 -16.31
CA ASP A 107 1.96 24.46 -15.41
C ASP A 107 1.86 24.01 -13.94
N ASP A 108 0.76 23.36 -13.55
CA ASP A 108 0.61 22.79 -12.21
C ASP A 108 1.60 21.65 -11.97
N ILE A 109 1.76 20.75 -12.95
CA ILE A 109 2.71 19.64 -12.87
C ILE A 109 4.15 20.15 -12.91
N GLU A 110 4.46 21.11 -13.79
CA GLU A 110 5.78 21.75 -13.85
C GLU A 110 6.14 22.39 -12.51
N LEU A 111 5.22 23.16 -11.92
CA LEU A 111 5.42 23.77 -10.61
C LEU A 111 5.66 22.71 -9.53
N ALA A 112 4.87 21.65 -9.50
CA ALA A 112 5.03 20.59 -8.50
C ALA A 112 6.38 19.86 -8.64
N VAL A 113 6.85 19.64 -9.88
CA VAL A 113 8.17 19.08 -10.18
C VAL A 113 9.29 20.02 -9.74
N GLU A 114 9.18 21.31 -10.03
CA GLU A 114 10.18 22.32 -9.64
C GLU A 114 10.33 22.45 -8.12
N ASN A 115 9.22 22.28 -7.38
CA ASN A 115 9.21 22.35 -5.92
C ASN A 115 9.53 21.01 -5.24
N THR A 116 9.68 19.92 -6.00
CA THR A 116 10.06 18.60 -5.47
C THR A 116 11.52 18.28 -5.83
N VAL A 117 12.39 18.31 -4.81
CA VAL A 117 13.83 18.14 -4.99
C VAL A 117 14.14 16.73 -5.51
N GLY A 118 14.48 16.62 -6.79
CA GLY A 118 14.79 15.35 -7.44
C GLY A 118 13.57 14.46 -7.62
N ALA A 119 12.43 15.04 -8.01
CA ALA A 119 11.20 14.31 -8.32
C ALA A 119 11.46 13.13 -9.27
N ASP A 120 10.84 11.99 -8.98
CA ASP A 120 10.92 10.77 -9.79
C ASP A 120 9.58 10.04 -9.91
N ARG A 121 8.56 10.46 -9.16
CA ARG A 121 7.24 9.83 -9.10
C ARG A 121 6.14 10.87 -9.28
N LEU A 122 5.13 10.50 -10.06
CA LEU A 122 3.87 11.24 -10.20
C LEU A 122 2.71 10.28 -9.89
N PHE A 123 2.06 10.48 -8.74
CA PHE A 123 0.85 9.76 -8.39
C PHE A 123 -0.37 10.51 -8.91
N LEU A 124 -1.08 9.89 -9.85
CA LEU A 124 -2.18 10.52 -10.55
C LEU A 124 -3.46 9.69 -10.36
N PRO A 125 -4.53 10.23 -9.77
CA PRO A 125 -5.78 9.51 -9.63
C PRO A 125 -6.36 9.06 -10.98
N ILE A 126 -6.97 7.88 -10.98
CA ILE A 126 -7.71 7.38 -12.13
C ILE A 126 -9.04 8.13 -12.20
N SER A 127 -9.05 9.19 -13.01
CA SER A 127 -10.21 9.96 -13.44
C SER A 127 -9.96 10.42 -14.88
N ASP A 128 -11.02 10.62 -15.66
CA ASP A 128 -10.93 11.22 -17.00
C ASP A 128 -10.41 12.66 -16.90
N ASP A 129 -10.73 13.37 -15.81
CA ASP A 129 -10.27 14.73 -15.53
C ASP A 129 -8.74 14.83 -15.31
N TYR A 130 -8.04 13.69 -15.25
CA TYR A 130 -6.58 13.61 -15.13
C TYR A 130 -5.93 12.80 -16.25
N THR A 131 -6.58 11.72 -16.69
CA THR A 131 -5.97 10.79 -17.64
C THR A 131 -5.91 11.38 -19.04
N ASP A 132 -7.00 11.96 -19.50
CA ASP A 132 -7.08 12.51 -20.85
C ASP A 132 -6.19 13.75 -21.00
N PRO A 133 -6.22 14.74 -20.07
CA PRO A 133 -5.35 15.91 -20.16
C PRO A 133 -3.86 15.55 -20.25
N VAL A 134 -3.38 14.61 -19.43
CA VAL A 134 -1.95 14.22 -19.45
C VAL A 134 -1.56 13.57 -20.77
N MET A 135 -2.44 12.77 -21.37
CA MET A 135 -2.17 12.16 -22.67
C MET A 135 -2.24 13.19 -23.80
N ASP A 136 -3.18 14.13 -23.72
CA ASP A 136 -3.30 15.24 -24.66
C ASP A 136 -2.05 16.12 -24.63
N TRP A 137 -1.49 16.40 -23.44
CA TRP A 137 -0.26 17.18 -23.33
C TRP A 137 0.96 16.51 -23.95
N VAL A 138 1.00 15.16 -23.94
CA VAL A 138 2.02 14.41 -24.67
C VAL A 138 1.78 14.50 -26.18
N GLY A 139 0.52 14.41 -26.63
CA GLY A 139 0.15 14.59 -28.04
C GLY A 139 0.47 15.98 -28.58
N ASP A 140 0.23 17.01 -27.77
CA ASP A 140 0.50 18.42 -28.04
C ASP A 140 1.99 18.80 -27.90
N GLN A 141 2.86 17.83 -27.57
CA GLN A 141 4.31 18.03 -27.35
C GLN A 141 4.66 19.00 -26.21
N ARG A 142 3.74 19.23 -25.27
CA ARG A 142 4.04 19.98 -24.03
C ARG A 142 4.91 19.15 -23.11
N PHE A 143 4.57 17.88 -22.96
CA PHE A 143 5.41 16.87 -22.32
C PHE A 143 5.90 15.86 -23.35
N SER A 144 6.94 15.12 -22.99
CA SER A 144 7.44 14.02 -23.81
C SER A 144 7.53 12.74 -22.99
N LEU A 145 7.62 11.61 -23.68
CA LEU A 145 7.88 10.32 -23.06
C LEU A 145 9.33 9.92 -23.30
N SER A 146 10.00 9.43 -22.25
CA SER A 146 11.31 8.80 -22.40
C SER A 146 11.20 7.47 -23.17
N PRO A 147 12.30 6.91 -23.69
CA PRO A 147 12.29 5.59 -24.32
C PRO A 147 11.74 4.47 -23.43
N GLU A 148 11.86 4.63 -22.12
CA GLU A 148 11.37 3.70 -21.09
C GLU A 148 9.89 3.97 -20.72
N GLY A 149 9.22 4.93 -21.38
CA GLY A 149 7.82 5.27 -21.14
C GLY A 149 7.58 6.21 -19.95
N LYS A 150 8.61 6.88 -19.43
CA LYS A 150 8.47 7.84 -18.32
C LYS A 150 8.05 9.22 -18.83
N LEU A 151 7.24 9.94 -18.05
CA LEU A 151 6.88 11.31 -18.38
C LEU A 151 8.08 12.23 -18.17
N VAL A 152 8.37 13.10 -19.14
CA VAL A 152 9.45 14.07 -19.05
C VAL A 152 8.87 15.47 -18.91
N VAL A 153 9.12 16.09 -17.77
CA VAL A 153 8.65 17.45 -17.41
C VAL A 153 9.88 18.27 -17.02
N ASN A 154 10.16 19.38 -17.70
CA ASN A 154 11.36 20.22 -17.47
C ASN A 154 12.68 19.43 -17.39
N GLY A 155 12.80 18.37 -18.20
CA GLY A 155 13.98 17.49 -18.24
C GLY A 155 14.05 16.45 -17.13
N VAL A 156 13.11 16.45 -16.18
CA VAL A 156 12.96 15.46 -15.11
C VAL A 156 12.10 14.30 -15.61
N ARG A 157 12.51 13.06 -15.32
CA ARG A 157 11.79 11.83 -15.71
C ARG A 157 10.97 11.31 -14.53
N LEU A 158 9.68 11.14 -14.72
CA LEU A 158 8.73 10.71 -13.69
C LEU A 158 8.10 9.37 -14.09
N ASP A 159 8.09 8.43 -13.15
CA ASP A 159 7.23 7.25 -13.21
C ASP A 159 5.80 7.67 -12.85
N ILE A 160 4.84 7.41 -13.76
CA ILE A 160 3.43 7.70 -13.51
C ILE A 160 2.79 6.50 -12.79
N ASP A 161 2.42 6.72 -11.53
CA ASP A 161 1.70 5.76 -10.71
C ASP A 161 0.21 6.12 -10.66
N ARG A 162 -0.60 5.33 -11.35
CA ARG A 162 -2.06 5.52 -11.36
C ARG A 162 -2.68 5.10 -10.03
N VAL A 163 -3.39 6.02 -9.37
CA VAL A 163 -4.01 5.80 -8.06
C VAL A 163 -5.45 5.36 -8.24
N SER A 164 -5.81 4.20 -7.69
CA SER A 164 -7.17 3.66 -7.79
C SER A 164 -8.19 4.62 -7.16
N SER A 165 -9.31 4.84 -7.85
CA SER A 165 -10.44 5.64 -7.35
C SER A 165 -10.98 5.13 -5.99
N ASN A 166 -10.89 3.82 -5.73
CA ASN A 166 -11.29 3.19 -4.47
C ASN A 166 -10.43 3.62 -3.26
N TYR A 167 -9.30 4.29 -3.50
CA TYR A 167 -8.51 4.87 -2.42
C TYR A 167 -9.13 6.15 -1.88
N GLY A 168 -9.99 6.82 -2.66
CA GLY A 168 -10.60 8.09 -2.28
C GLY A 168 -9.65 9.28 -2.33
N ILE A 169 -8.44 9.09 -2.90
CA ILE A 169 -7.42 10.12 -3.06
C ILE A 169 -7.72 10.88 -4.35
N ARG A 170 -7.94 12.18 -4.24
CA ARG A 170 -8.24 13.09 -5.37
C ARG A 170 -7.03 13.91 -5.78
N ASP A 171 -6.09 14.09 -4.88
CA ASP A 171 -4.96 14.97 -5.11
C ASP A 171 -3.92 14.30 -6.02
N VAL A 172 -3.19 15.13 -6.75
CA VAL A 172 -2.02 14.69 -7.52
C VAL A 172 -0.79 14.89 -6.65
N ILE A 173 0.04 13.87 -6.55
CA ILE A 173 1.21 13.89 -5.66
C ILE A 173 2.47 13.74 -6.51
N VAL A 174 3.36 14.71 -6.46
CA VAL A 174 4.72 14.60 -7.00
C VAL A 174 5.66 14.27 -5.84
N ALA A 175 6.50 13.26 -6.02
CA ALA A 175 7.38 12.79 -4.96
C ALA A 175 8.78 12.46 -5.47
N ASN A 176 9.73 12.50 -4.54
CA ASN A 176 11.02 11.84 -4.64
C ASN A 176 11.01 10.59 -3.75
N SER A 177 11.06 9.41 -4.36
CA SER A 177 11.02 8.11 -3.69
C SER A 177 12.12 7.92 -2.63
N SER A 178 13.28 8.56 -2.79
CA SER A 178 14.40 8.50 -1.85
C SER A 178 14.26 9.42 -0.64
N ARG A 179 13.32 10.38 -0.69
CA ARG A 179 13.04 11.36 0.36
C ARG A 179 11.77 11.06 1.15
N VAL A 180 11.06 10.00 0.77
CA VAL A 180 9.95 9.45 1.54
C VAL A 180 10.38 8.09 2.05
N SER A 181 10.34 7.90 3.37
CA SER A 181 10.71 6.63 3.98
C SER A 181 9.63 6.07 4.88
N VAL A 182 9.46 4.75 4.85
CA VAL A 182 8.52 4.03 5.71
C VAL A 182 9.31 3.04 6.57
N VAL A 183 9.02 3.02 7.86
CA VAL A 183 9.62 2.06 8.79
C VAL A 183 8.71 0.86 8.93
N GLN A 184 9.22 -0.31 8.61
CA GLN A 184 8.48 -1.57 8.76
C GLN A 184 9.02 -2.36 9.94
N LYS A 185 8.10 -2.93 10.71
CA LYS A 185 8.44 -3.84 11.82
C LYS A 185 8.43 -5.27 11.34
N ARG A 186 9.38 -6.05 11.85
CA ARG A 186 9.35 -7.51 11.80
C ARG A 186 8.62 -8.06 13.01
N PHE A 187 8.41 -9.38 13.04
CA PHE A 187 7.74 -10.06 14.14
C PHE A 187 8.31 -9.73 15.52
N GLU A 188 9.64 -9.69 15.66
CA GLU A 188 10.33 -9.44 16.94
C GLU A 188 10.08 -8.03 17.47
N ASP A 189 9.80 -7.08 16.57
CA ASP A 189 9.58 -5.67 16.87
C ASP A 189 8.10 -5.32 17.08
N ALA A 190 7.21 -6.24 16.72
CA ALA A 190 5.77 -6.08 16.76
C ALA A 190 5.16 -6.72 18.02
N GLN A 191 4.26 -5.99 18.69
CA GLN A 191 3.51 -6.57 19.79
C GLN A 191 2.51 -7.59 19.25
N SER A 192 2.44 -8.78 19.86
CA SER A 192 1.46 -9.81 19.50
C SER A 192 0.03 -9.25 19.38
N PRO A 193 -0.79 -9.80 18.47
CA PRO A 193 -2.15 -9.31 18.29
C PRO A 193 -2.96 -9.49 19.57
N LYS A 194 -3.83 -8.52 19.85
CA LYS A 194 -4.76 -8.57 20.99
C LYS A 194 -6.07 -9.21 20.54
N GLY A 195 -6.75 -9.89 21.46
CA GLY A 195 -8.12 -10.38 21.24
C GLY A 195 -8.23 -11.69 20.47
N MET A 196 -7.12 -12.38 20.19
CA MET A 196 -7.08 -13.71 19.59
C MET A 196 -6.20 -14.64 20.43
N GLU A 197 -6.69 -15.84 20.70
CA GLU A 197 -5.85 -16.92 21.24
C GLU A 197 -5.26 -17.72 20.08
N PHE A 198 -3.93 -17.68 19.92
CA PHE A 198 -3.23 -18.36 18.83
C PHE A 198 -2.32 -19.50 19.32
N ASP A 199 -2.05 -20.46 18.43
CA ASP A 199 -1.10 -21.55 18.67
C ASP A 199 0.33 -21.00 18.68
N LYS A 200 0.89 -20.86 19.89
CA LYS A 200 2.27 -20.39 20.11
C LYS A 200 3.33 -21.32 19.54
N SER A 201 3.02 -22.57 19.25
CA SER A 201 3.98 -23.49 18.63
C SER A 201 4.22 -23.20 17.14
N LEU A 202 3.39 -22.35 16.53
CA LEU A 202 3.50 -21.93 15.14
C LEU A 202 4.09 -20.52 14.99
N THR A 203 4.32 -19.77 16.07
CA THR A 203 4.80 -18.38 15.96
C THR A 203 6.21 -18.26 15.36
N SER A 204 7.01 -19.32 15.43
CA SER A 204 8.37 -19.33 14.88
C SER A 204 8.39 -19.16 13.35
N VAL A 205 7.27 -19.42 12.65
CA VAL A 205 7.15 -19.16 11.20
C VAL A 205 7.22 -17.67 10.86
N ASN A 206 7.05 -16.81 11.86
CA ASN A 206 7.11 -15.36 11.67
C ASN A 206 8.49 -14.78 11.99
N GLU A 207 9.45 -15.58 12.45
CA GLU A 207 10.76 -15.06 12.83
C GLU A 207 11.43 -14.38 11.63
N GLU A 208 11.91 -13.15 11.82
CA GLU A 208 12.50 -12.27 10.81
C GLU A 208 11.54 -11.73 9.74
N GLU A 209 10.27 -12.16 9.75
CA GLU A 209 9.27 -11.85 8.74
C GLU A 209 8.57 -10.51 8.96
N LYS A 210 8.26 -9.83 7.85
CA LYS A 210 7.51 -8.56 7.83
C LYS A 210 6.00 -8.78 7.87
N LEU A 211 5.53 -9.84 7.21
CA LEU A 211 4.16 -10.31 7.31
C LEU A 211 4.08 -11.36 8.42
N MET A 212 3.29 -11.07 9.44
CA MET A 212 3.04 -12.00 10.53
C MET A 212 1.71 -12.72 10.35
N VAL A 213 1.74 -14.05 10.42
CA VAL A 213 0.59 -14.95 10.33
C VAL A 213 0.40 -15.72 11.64
N TYR A 214 -0.81 -15.70 12.18
CA TYR A 214 -1.20 -16.33 13.44
C TYR A 214 -2.39 -17.24 13.19
N PHE A 215 -2.35 -18.44 13.74
CA PHE A 215 -3.44 -19.43 13.66
C PHE A 215 -4.12 -19.58 15.01
N GLY A 216 -5.44 -19.67 15.00
CA GLY A 216 -6.27 -19.93 16.18
C GLY A 216 -5.88 -21.25 16.84
N LYS A 217 -6.07 -21.34 18.15
CA LYS A 217 -5.77 -22.58 18.89
C LYS A 217 -6.75 -23.71 18.57
N GLU A 218 -7.96 -23.37 18.18
CA GLU A 218 -9.07 -24.30 18.01
C GLU A 218 -9.66 -24.16 16.61
N ILE A 219 -10.19 -25.27 16.12
CA ILE A 219 -11.02 -25.32 14.92
C ILE A 219 -12.46 -25.12 15.39
N GLU A 220 -13.15 -24.19 14.76
CA GLU A 220 -14.53 -23.82 15.09
C GLU A 220 -15.49 -24.34 14.02
N PRO A 221 -16.75 -24.62 14.36
CA PRO A 221 -17.79 -24.84 13.36
C PRO A 221 -17.92 -23.60 12.47
N ALA A 222 -18.00 -23.80 11.16
CA ALA A 222 -18.19 -22.70 10.24
C ALA A 222 -19.56 -22.00 10.47
N PRO A 223 -19.73 -20.74 10.05
CA PRO A 223 -21.02 -20.06 10.05
C PRO A 223 -22.11 -20.87 9.34
N ILE A 224 -23.37 -20.73 9.76
CA ILE A 224 -24.51 -21.53 9.24
C ILE A 224 -24.74 -21.30 7.73
N ASP A 225 -24.33 -20.15 7.22
CA ASP A 225 -24.39 -19.74 5.82
C ASP A 225 -23.13 -20.10 5.01
N SER A 226 -22.18 -20.84 5.60
CA SER A 226 -20.97 -21.33 4.95
C SER A 226 -21.21 -22.67 4.25
N ASP A 227 -20.58 -22.88 3.09
CA ASP A 227 -20.55 -24.18 2.40
C ASP A 227 -19.59 -25.19 3.08
N PHE A 228 -18.93 -24.78 4.17
CA PHE A 228 -17.92 -25.54 4.88
C PHE A 228 -18.40 -25.97 6.25
N GLU A 229 -17.85 -27.06 6.80
CA GLU A 229 -18.24 -27.59 8.11
C GLU A 229 -17.41 -26.99 9.26
N GLU A 230 -16.12 -26.79 9.02
CA GLU A 230 -15.13 -26.37 10.02
C GLU A 230 -14.23 -25.28 9.45
N GLU A 231 -13.86 -24.31 10.27
CA GLU A 231 -12.91 -23.24 9.95
C GLU A 231 -11.85 -23.12 11.06
N ILE A 232 -10.63 -22.74 10.68
CA ILE A 232 -9.61 -22.28 11.62
C ILE A 232 -9.44 -20.79 11.47
N GLU A 233 -9.38 -20.10 12.59
CA GLU A 233 -9.14 -18.67 12.57
C GLU A 233 -7.70 -18.35 12.15
N VAL A 234 -7.55 -17.46 11.19
CA VAL A 234 -6.25 -16.96 10.72
C VAL A 234 -6.23 -15.45 10.85
N MET A 235 -5.18 -14.93 11.48
CA MET A 235 -4.89 -13.51 11.50
C MET A 235 -3.55 -13.27 10.82
N TYR A 236 -3.55 -12.41 9.81
CA TYR A 236 -2.34 -11.98 9.13
C TYR A 236 -2.23 -10.45 9.19
N ARG A 237 -1.02 -9.92 9.35
CA ARG A 237 -0.78 -8.48 9.39
C ARG A 237 0.65 -8.07 9.03
N SER A 238 0.78 -6.85 8.51
CA SER A 238 2.02 -6.08 8.44
C SER A 238 1.89 -4.82 9.30
N VAL A 239 3.01 -4.28 9.78
CA VAL A 239 3.03 -3.10 10.65
C VAL A 239 4.06 -2.09 10.11
N ILE A 240 3.57 -0.95 9.66
CA ILE A 240 4.37 0.12 9.06
C ILE A 240 4.14 1.45 9.78
N SER A 241 5.13 2.33 9.75
CA SER A 241 5.00 3.69 10.26
C SER A 241 4.21 4.58 9.30
N GLN A 242 3.75 5.74 9.78
CA GLN A 242 3.51 6.88 8.89
C GLN A 242 4.77 7.19 8.05
N PRO A 243 4.61 7.68 6.81
CA PRO A 243 5.73 8.11 5.99
C PRO A 243 6.51 9.24 6.67
N ILE A 244 7.83 9.11 6.67
CA ILE A 244 8.77 10.14 7.09
C ILE A 244 9.23 10.85 5.82
N ILE A 245 8.90 12.13 5.71
CA ILE A 245 9.13 12.93 4.51
C ILE A 245 10.23 13.94 4.82
N ASP A 246 11.30 13.90 4.02
CA ASP A 246 12.34 14.93 4.05
C ASP A 246 11.87 16.20 3.35
N ASN A 247 12.39 17.37 3.76
CA ASN A 247 12.01 18.66 3.19
C ASN A 247 12.16 18.68 1.65
N GLY A 248 11.12 19.16 0.96
CA GLY A 248 11.03 19.18 -0.50
C GLY A 248 10.93 17.80 -1.15
N GLY A 249 10.65 16.74 -0.40
CA GLY A 249 10.49 15.39 -0.91
C GLY A 249 9.13 15.11 -1.56
N VAL A 250 8.12 15.92 -1.27
CA VAL A 250 6.75 15.77 -1.76
C VAL A 250 6.15 17.15 -2.04
N PHE A 251 5.39 17.23 -3.12
CA PHE A 251 4.51 18.35 -3.42
C PHE A 251 3.11 17.83 -3.78
N VAL A 252 2.07 18.42 -3.20
CA VAL A 252 0.67 18.01 -3.41
C VAL A 252 -0.09 19.07 -4.19
N LEU A 253 -0.72 18.67 -5.29
CA LEU A 253 -1.69 19.48 -6.00
C LEU A 253 -3.09 19.07 -5.52
N GLU A 254 -3.67 19.91 -4.67
CA GLU A 254 -4.95 19.66 -4.02
C GLU A 254 -6.08 19.78 -5.03
N ALA A 255 -6.88 18.73 -5.14
CA ALA A 255 -7.99 18.70 -6.08
C ALA A 255 -9.02 19.78 -5.76
N SER A 256 -9.62 20.35 -6.81
CA SER A 256 -10.79 21.20 -6.65
C SER A 256 -11.92 20.42 -5.93
N PRO A 257 -12.68 21.05 -5.01
CA PRO A 257 -13.81 20.41 -4.34
C PRO A 257 -14.85 19.79 -5.29
N ASP A 258 -14.95 20.34 -6.51
CA ASP A 258 -15.91 19.95 -7.54
C ASP A 258 -15.47 18.70 -8.34
N LEU A 259 -14.24 18.21 -8.13
CA LEU A 259 -13.71 17.07 -8.87
C LEU A 259 -14.29 15.72 -8.39
N THR A 260 -14.81 14.96 -9.34
CA THR A 260 -15.35 13.60 -9.14
C THR A 260 -14.31 12.54 -9.53
N LEU A 261 -14.16 11.49 -8.71
CA LEU A 261 -13.32 10.33 -9.02
C LEU A 261 -14.05 9.33 -9.90
N GLY A 262 -13.33 8.68 -10.82
CA GLY A 262 -13.86 7.64 -11.72
C GLY A 262 -13.92 8.09 -13.19
N ARG A 263 -14.26 7.17 -14.09
CA ARG A 263 -14.55 7.51 -15.48
C ARG A 263 -15.98 8.01 -15.60
N LYS A 264 -16.23 9.01 -16.44
CA LYS A 264 -17.57 9.54 -16.70
C LYS A 264 -18.52 8.49 -17.27
N ASP A 265 -17.98 7.42 -17.84
CA ASP A 265 -18.73 6.28 -18.41
C ASP A 265 -19.06 5.16 -17.40
N ASP A 266 -18.59 5.23 -16.14
CA ASP A 266 -18.82 4.19 -15.12
C ASP A 266 -20.02 4.50 -14.18
N ASN A 267 -20.84 5.52 -14.49
CA ASN A 267 -22.08 5.87 -13.78
C ASN A 267 -23.36 5.59 -14.61
#